data_AF-A0A925XH02-F1
#
_entry.id   AF-A0A925XH02-F1
#
_cell.length_a   1.000
_cell.length_b   1.000
_cell.length_c   1.000
_cell.angle_alpha   90.00
_cell.angle_beta   90.00
_cell.angle_gamma   90.00
#
_symmetry.space_group_name_H-M   'P 1'
#
loop_
_entity.id
_entity.type
_entity.pdbx_description
1 polymer ?
#
loop_
_entity_poly.entity_id
_entity_poly.type
_entity_poly.pdbx_seq_one_letter_code
_entity_poly.pdbx_strand_id
1 'polypeptide(L)'
;MTEALRSRLQPVQRRQVWQTIAVWVVGGLLLGSAIGLGCGVARLATGWADGGWAASIALLAGPVVGAVAALAWLLPRPNWVAAARAVDRHYQLKDRTESALDFARKQVPVDKQAFAELQLADAMSHLSRVEPKAVAPYQAPRFLPGAIVAAAAALVLALVPLHQDEASASPSKPDENIVAQADEIADSLKELEEQLNKDVDPELEKLLKELKEKAEELKEPGVDVKEALAKISEMQAAIQSAQSQASLEQVDQQLQEIGEAMASAKALEGAGQALAEGKYDKAMKELTDLGDIELERNEARNTAEKLKKAAKRAKGDAGDGSISDAANELAEGIEDGDCEKCKGAGKKLGAAAGKQARKKKINDLLNAELTSLCECKGNCQKNSTAKNKKKEKSLNPSQVYGMGESGNIDGDATNLAANLNKEQINGQAGEGVSEFETSSSSEGRQEAQRGYKDVYQKYKKMSDAVLESENIPLGHRQTIRKYFESIRPQQSEEPAPTNKTAE
;
A
#
# COMPACT_ATOMS: atom_id res chain seq x y z
N MET A 1 45.90 -35.75 -59.35
CA MET A 1 45.75 -37.14 -58.86
C MET A 1 45.24 -37.21 -57.41
N THR A 2 45.75 -36.37 -56.51
CA THR A 2 45.21 -36.19 -55.14
C THR A 2 43.69 -35.97 -55.09
N GLU A 3 43.15 -35.17 -56.00
CA GLU A 3 41.71 -34.88 -56.09
C GLU A 3 40.88 -36.11 -56.47
N ALA A 4 41.40 -36.99 -57.33
CA ALA A 4 40.73 -38.22 -57.73
C ALA A 4 40.69 -39.26 -56.59
N LEU A 5 41.74 -39.33 -55.77
CA LEU A 5 41.77 -40.17 -54.57
C LEU A 5 40.79 -39.64 -53.51
N ARG A 6 40.77 -38.32 -53.31
CA ARG A 6 39.85 -37.64 -52.38
C ARG A 6 38.40 -37.81 -52.81
N SER A 7 38.06 -37.69 -54.08
CA SER A 7 36.67 -37.84 -54.54
C SER A 7 36.12 -39.25 -54.28
N ARG A 8 36.97 -40.28 -54.37
CA ARG A 8 36.61 -41.67 -54.02
C ARG A 8 36.48 -41.92 -52.53
N LEU A 9 37.29 -41.25 -51.70
CA LEU A 9 37.20 -41.32 -50.23
C LEU A 9 36.11 -40.40 -49.63
N GLN A 10 35.67 -39.39 -50.37
CA GLN A 10 34.68 -38.39 -49.94
C GLN A 10 33.39 -38.99 -49.38
N PRO A 11 32.76 -40.03 -49.95
CA PRO A 11 31.53 -40.59 -49.37
C PRO A 11 31.77 -41.28 -48.03
N VAL A 12 32.92 -41.95 -47.83
CA VAL A 12 33.30 -42.57 -46.54
C VAL A 12 33.58 -41.49 -45.50
N GLN A 13 34.34 -40.47 -45.91
CA GLN A 13 34.69 -39.34 -45.05
C GLN A 13 33.45 -38.55 -44.62
N ARG A 14 32.52 -38.25 -45.53
CA ARG A 14 31.25 -37.58 -45.21
C ARG A 14 30.46 -38.38 -44.16
N ARG A 15 30.41 -39.71 -44.27
CA ARG A 15 29.74 -40.57 -43.29
C ARG A 15 30.40 -40.49 -41.91
N GLN A 16 31.72 -40.53 -41.84
CA GLN A 16 32.46 -40.38 -40.59
C GLN A 16 32.23 -38.99 -39.96
N VAL A 17 32.22 -37.92 -40.77
CA VAL A 17 31.92 -36.56 -40.30
C VAL A 17 30.49 -36.48 -39.75
N TRP A 18 29.50 -37.03 -40.46
CA TRP A 18 28.11 -37.09 -39.97
C TRP A 18 27.98 -37.88 -38.67
N GLN A 19 28.72 -38.96 -38.50
CA GLN A 19 28.75 -39.72 -37.24
C GLN A 19 29.35 -38.91 -36.08
N THR A 20 30.44 -38.20 -36.34
CA THR A 20 31.02 -37.31 -35.33
C THR A 20 30.07 -36.16 -35.00
N ILE A 21 29.41 -35.55 -35.98
CA ILE A 21 28.39 -34.52 -35.73
C ILE A 21 27.26 -35.08 -34.86
N ALA A 22 26.76 -36.29 -35.17
CA ALA A 22 25.73 -36.94 -34.36
C ALA A 22 26.17 -37.15 -32.90
N VAL A 23 27.42 -37.55 -32.66
CA VAL A 23 28.01 -37.67 -31.31
C VAL A 23 27.99 -36.32 -30.58
N TRP A 24 28.39 -35.23 -31.24
CA TRP A 24 28.42 -33.90 -30.64
C TRP A 24 27.02 -33.32 -30.40
N VAL A 25 26.07 -33.56 -31.29
CA VAL A 25 24.65 -33.17 -31.10
C VAL A 25 24.05 -33.89 -29.90
N VAL A 26 24.27 -35.20 -29.78
CA VAL A 26 23.75 -35.97 -28.63
C VAL A 26 24.46 -35.57 -27.34
N GLY A 27 25.76 -35.24 -27.37
CA GLY A 27 26.48 -34.66 -26.23
C GLY A 27 25.93 -33.29 -25.82
N GLY A 28 25.62 -32.43 -26.79
CA GLY A 28 24.98 -31.14 -26.56
C GLY A 28 23.57 -31.28 -25.97
N LEU A 29 22.79 -32.26 -26.43
CA LEU A 29 21.48 -32.60 -25.85
C LEU A 29 21.61 -33.06 -24.39
N LEU A 30 22.61 -33.88 -24.06
CA LEU A 30 22.87 -34.30 -22.68
C LEU A 30 23.18 -33.13 -21.76
N LEU A 31 24.11 -32.25 -22.17
CA LEU A 31 24.45 -31.06 -21.39
C LEU A 31 23.25 -30.12 -21.23
N GLY A 32 22.50 -29.87 -22.31
CA GLY A 32 21.28 -29.06 -22.26
C GLY A 32 20.22 -29.66 -21.35
N SER A 33 20.03 -30.99 -21.39
CA SER A 33 19.10 -31.69 -20.50
C SER A 33 19.52 -31.65 -19.03
N ALA A 34 20.82 -31.74 -18.72
CA ALA A 34 21.32 -31.64 -17.35
C ALA A 34 21.09 -30.23 -16.76
N ILE A 35 21.32 -29.19 -17.57
CA ILE A 35 21.02 -27.79 -17.18
C ILE A 35 19.51 -27.62 -17.00
N GLY A 36 18.70 -28.12 -17.93
CA GLY A 36 17.23 -28.06 -17.85
C GLY A 36 16.68 -28.77 -16.61
N LEU A 37 17.22 -29.93 -16.24
CA LEU A 37 16.89 -30.64 -15.01
C LEU A 37 17.24 -29.80 -13.77
N GLY A 38 18.42 -29.20 -13.73
CA GLY A 38 18.84 -28.32 -12.63
C GLY A 38 17.91 -27.11 -12.46
N CYS A 39 17.56 -26.44 -13.56
CA CYS A 39 16.59 -25.35 -13.55
C CYS A 39 15.18 -25.80 -13.14
N GLY A 40 14.74 -26.98 -13.60
CA GLY A 40 13.45 -27.56 -13.23
C GLY A 40 13.37 -27.90 -11.73
N VAL A 41 14.43 -28.47 -11.15
CA VAL A 41 14.51 -28.74 -9.71
C VAL A 41 14.58 -27.44 -8.91
N ALA A 42 15.36 -26.46 -9.35
CA ALA A 42 15.41 -25.14 -8.71
C ALA A 42 14.03 -24.47 -8.73
N ARG A 43 13.30 -24.56 -9.85
CA ARG A 43 11.93 -24.07 -9.98
C ARG A 43 10.98 -24.71 -8.96
N LEU A 44 11.09 -26.02 -8.73
CA LEU A 44 10.29 -26.72 -7.72
C LEU A 44 10.70 -26.34 -6.28
N ALA A 45 11.99 -26.10 -6.03
CA ALA A 45 12.51 -25.83 -4.69
C ALA A 45 12.31 -24.38 -4.22
N THR A 46 12.40 -23.40 -5.12
CA THR A 46 12.39 -21.96 -4.76
C THR A 46 11.16 -21.21 -5.25
N GLY A 47 10.25 -21.87 -5.97
CA GLY A 47 9.06 -21.22 -6.54
C GLY A 47 9.40 -20.22 -7.65
N TRP A 48 10.57 -20.34 -8.29
CA TRP A 48 11.02 -19.44 -9.35
C TRP A 48 10.14 -19.59 -10.61
N ALA A 49 9.07 -18.79 -10.69
CA ALA A 49 8.04 -18.87 -11.72
C ALA A 49 8.60 -18.69 -13.14
N ASP A 50 9.64 -17.86 -13.29
CA ASP A 50 10.33 -17.62 -14.56
C ASP A 50 11.31 -18.73 -14.97
N GLY A 51 11.55 -19.74 -14.12
CA GLY A 51 12.50 -20.81 -14.46
C GLY A 51 12.07 -21.72 -15.62
N GLY A 52 10.77 -21.74 -15.96
CA GLY A 52 10.21 -22.64 -16.99
C GLY A 52 10.65 -22.33 -18.42
N TRP A 53 10.69 -21.05 -18.80
CA TRP A 53 11.17 -20.64 -20.13
C TRP A 53 12.68 -20.81 -20.25
N ALA A 54 13.44 -20.54 -19.19
CA ALA A 54 14.88 -20.76 -19.13
C ALA A 54 15.25 -22.24 -19.31
N ALA A 55 14.53 -23.16 -18.65
CA ALA A 55 14.72 -24.61 -18.82
C ALA A 55 14.42 -25.08 -20.26
N SER A 56 13.38 -24.51 -20.88
CA SER A 56 12.98 -24.82 -22.26
C SER A 56 14.02 -24.34 -23.28
N ILE A 57 14.56 -23.13 -23.10
CA ILE A 57 15.64 -22.58 -23.93
C ILE A 57 16.90 -23.42 -23.78
N ALA A 58 17.29 -23.80 -22.56
CA ALA A 58 18.47 -24.61 -22.32
C ALA A 58 18.40 -25.98 -23.01
N LEU A 59 17.21 -26.62 -23.00
CA LEU A 59 16.99 -27.91 -23.66
C LEU A 59 17.14 -27.82 -25.19
N LEU A 60 16.63 -26.75 -25.81
CA LEU A 60 16.68 -26.54 -27.26
C LEU A 60 18.04 -25.99 -27.74
N ALA A 61 18.70 -25.15 -26.94
CA ALA A 61 19.99 -24.55 -27.30
C ALA A 61 21.14 -25.56 -27.31
N GLY A 62 21.12 -26.55 -26.40
CA GLY A 62 22.16 -27.58 -26.28
C GLY A 62 22.52 -28.30 -27.59
N PRO A 63 21.57 -28.95 -28.30
CA PRO A 63 21.85 -29.64 -29.55
C PRO A 63 22.26 -28.68 -30.68
N VAL A 64 21.75 -27.45 -30.70
CA VAL A 64 22.10 -26.43 -31.70
C VAL A 64 23.56 -25.98 -31.52
N VAL A 65 23.97 -25.67 -30.29
CA VAL A 65 25.36 -25.31 -29.97
C VAL A 65 26.30 -26.48 -30.27
N GLY A 66 25.90 -27.71 -29.93
CA GLY A 66 26.66 -28.93 -30.27
C GLY A 66 26.84 -29.13 -31.78
N ALA A 67 25.79 -28.92 -32.56
CA ALA A 67 25.84 -28.99 -34.03
C ALA A 67 26.74 -27.91 -34.64
N VAL A 68 26.60 -26.67 -34.18
CA VAL A 68 27.41 -25.53 -34.68
C VAL A 68 28.88 -25.70 -34.32
N ALA A 69 29.19 -26.11 -33.08
CA ALA A 69 30.55 -26.40 -32.65
C ALA A 69 31.18 -27.54 -33.48
N ALA A 70 30.41 -28.61 -33.73
CA ALA A 70 30.86 -29.71 -34.57
C ALA A 70 31.11 -29.25 -36.01
N LEU A 71 30.20 -28.51 -36.62
CA LEU A 71 30.36 -28.00 -37.98
C LEU A 71 31.57 -27.04 -38.07
N ALA A 72 31.70 -26.09 -37.15
CA ALA A 72 32.80 -25.13 -37.12
C ALA A 72 34.17 -25.80 -36.92
N TRP A 73 34.24 -26.89 -36.17
CA TRP A 73 35.49 -27.62 -35.93
C TRP A 73 35.83 -28.64 -37.02
N LEU A 74 34.83 -29.37 -37.54
CA LEU A 74 35.03 -30.50 -38.47
C LEU A 74 35.06 -30.09 -39.95
N LEU A 75 34.29 -29.07 -40.38
CA LEU A 75 34.33 -28.62 -41.79
C LEU A 75 35.72 -28.12 -42.23
N PRO A 76 36.48 -27.33 -41.45
CA PRO A 76 37.78 -26.84 -41.89
C PRO A 76 38.90 -27.89 -41.82
N ARG A 77 38.68 -29.05 -41.20
CA ARG A 77 39.72 -30.07 -40.97
C ARG A 77 39.32 -31.47 -41.48
N PRO A 78 39.21 -31.65 -42.80
CA PRO A 78 38.87 -32.94 -43.39
C PRO A 78 39.97 -33.98 -43.13
N ASN A 79 39.71 -34.97 -42.26
CA ASN A 79 40.66 -36.03 -41.94
C ASN A 79 40.60 -37.19 -42.97
N TRP A 80 41.25 -36.99 -44.11
CA TRP A 80 41.33 -37.98 -45.18
C TRP A 80 42.08 -39.26 -44.79
N VAL A 81 43.02 -39.16 -43.85
CA VAL A 81 43.82 -40.31 -43.38
C VAL A 81 42.94 -41.27 -42.58
N ALA A 82 42.00 -40.76 -41.76
CA ALA A 82 41.05 -41.59 -41.04
C ALA A 82 40.09 -42.35 -41.98
N ALA A 83 39.69 -41.73 -43.10
CA ALA A 83 38.86 -42.37 -44.11
C ALA A 83 39.64 -43.48 -44.85
N ALA A 84 40.88 -43.20 -45.26
CA ALA A 84 41.75 -44.19 -45.89
C ALA A 84 42.01 -45.40 -44.98
N ARG A 85 42.38 -45.15 -43.71
CA ARG A 85 42.63 -46.20 -42.72
C ARG A 85 41.38 -47.05 -42.42
N ALA A 86 40.19 -46.45 -42.44
CA ALA A 86 38.94 -47.21 -42.28
C ALA A 86 38.69 -48.16 -43.45
N VAL A 87 38.95 -47.71 -44.69
CA VAL A 87 38.86 -48.55 -45.89
C VAL A 87 39.89 -49.68 -45.83
N ASP A 88 41.15 -49.37 -45.49
CA ASP A 88 42.22 -50.36 -45.42
C ASP A 88 41.94 -51.43 -44.35
N ARG A 89 41.39 -51.05 -43.19
CA ARG A 89 41.01 -52.01 -42.14
C ARG A 89 39.84 -52.90 -42.54
N HIS A 90 38.80 -52.33 -43.17
CA HIS A 90 37.60 -53.08 -43.54
C HIS A 90 37.88 -54.10 -44.66
N TYR A 91 38.66 -53.71 -45.68
CA TYR A 91 39.01 -54.57 -46.81
C TYR A 91 40.39 -55.25 -46.67
N GLN A 92 41.04 -55.12 -45.52
CA GLN A 92 42.37 -55.68 -45.21
C GLN A 92 43.45 -55.32 -46.24
N LEU A 93 43.42 -54.08 -46.75
CA LEU A 93 44.33 -53.60 -47.80
C LEU A 93 45.73 -53.22 -47.29
N LYS A 94 46.10 -53.56 -46.05
CA LYS A 94 47.44 -53.36 -45.46
C LYS A 94 48.02 -51.96 -45.74
N ASP A 95 47.26 -50.93 -45.38
CA ASP A 95 47.65 -49.51 -45.48
C ASP A 95 47.95 -49.01 -46.92
N ARG A 96 47.46 -49.72 -47.95
CA ARG A 96 47.66 -49.32 -49.36
C ARG A 96 47.01 -47.99 -49.69
N THR A 97 45.79 -47.72 -49.20
CA THR A 97 45.11 -46.44 -49.48
C THR A 97 45.68 -45.31 -48.63
N GLU A 98 46.10 -45.60 -47.40
CA GLU A 98 46.83 -44.64 -46.55
C GLU A 98 48.18 -44.24 -47.17
N SER A 99 48.96 -45.22 -47.64
CA SER A 99 50.24 -44.99 -48.31
C SER A 99 50.08 -44.23 -49.63
N ALA A 100 49.08 -44.58 -50.45
CA ALA A 100 48.77 -43.86 -51.68
C ALA A 100 48.38 -42.40 -51.42
N LEU A 101 47.69 -42.12 -50.31
CA LEU A 101 47.36 -40.75 -49.90
C LEU A 101 48.60 -39.97 -49.46
N ASP A 102 49.56 -40.62 -48.77
CA ASP A 102 50.82 -39.98 -48.37
C ASP A 102 51.72 -39.69 -49.58
N PHE A 103 51.84 -40.63 -50.53
CA PHE A 103 52.55 -40.43 -51.79
C PHE A 103 51.91 -39.37 -52.68
N ALA A 104 50.58 -39.26 -52.69
CA ALA A 104 49.91 -38.20 -53.42
C ALA A 104 50.12 -36.82 -52.80
N ARG A 105 50.39 -36.74 -51.48
CA ARG A 105 50.59 -35.47 -50.75
C ARG A 105 52.04 -34.97 -50.78
N LYS A 106 53.02 -35.87 -50.80
CA LYS A 106 54.45 -35.54 -50.75
C LYS A 106 55.09 -35.57 -52.14
N GLN A 107 56.13 -34.77 -52.34
CA GLN A 107 56.98 -34.91 -53.53
C GLN A 107 57.85 -36.15 -53.37
N VAL A 108 57.64 -37.14 -54.23
CA VAL A 108 58.41 -38.39 -54.24
C VAL A 108 59.69 -38.17 -55.05
N PRO A 109 60.87 -38.61 -54.57
CA PRO A 109 62.12 -38.55 -55.34
C PRO A 109 61.99 -39.26 -56.69
N VAL A 110 62.67 -38.75 -57.73
CA VAL A 110 62.58 -39.23 -59.12
C VAL A 110 62.82 -40.74 -59.23
N ASP A 111 63.79 -41.26 -58.48
CA ASP A 111 64.17 -42.68 -58.47
C ASP A 111 63.06 -43.62 -57.97
N LYS A 112 62.07 -43.08 -57.22
CA LYS A 112 60.96 -43.83 -56.63
C LYS A 112 59.60 -43.46 -57.22
N GLN A 113 59.57 -42.58 -58.23
CA GLN A 113 58.34 -42.07 -58.81
C GLN A 113 57.51 -43.18 -59.49
N ALA A 114 58.15 -44.06 -60.25
CA ALA A 114 57.47 -45.18 -60.92
C ALA A 114 56.77 -46.12 -59.92
N PHE A 115 57.38 -46.35 -58.75
CA PHE A 115 56.79 -47.17 -57.69
C PHE A 115 55.58 -46.49 -57.04
N ALA A 116 55.68 -45.18 -56.78
CA ALA A 116 54.56 -44.40 -56.24
C ALA A 116 53.37 -44.35 -57.20
N GLU A 117 53.60 -44.24 -58.51
CA GLU A 117 52.55 -44.27 -59.53
C GLU A 117 51.85 -45.64 -59.60
N LEU A 118 52.61 -46.74 -59.53
CA LEU A 118 52.04 -48.10 -59.47
C LEU A 118 51.21 -48.32 -58.20
N GLN A 119 51.68 -47.87 -57.04
CA GLN A 119 50.95 -48.00 -55.79
C GLN A 119 49.67 -47.13 -55.77
N LEU A 120 49.69 -45.97 -56.42
CA LEU A 120 48.52 -45.13 -56.57
C LEU A 120 47.49 -45.73 -57.54
N ALA A 121 47.94 -46.35 -58.64
CA ALA A 121 47.08 -47.09 -59.56
C ALA A 121 46.44 -48.31 -58.89
N ASP A 122 47.22 -49.08 -58.12
CA ASP A 122 46.73 -50.22 -57.33
C ASP A 122 45.66 -49.78 -56.32
N ALA A 123 45.94 -48.74 -55.52
CA ALA A 123 44.99 -48.18 -54.56
C ALA A 123 43.71 -47.66 -55.23
N MET A 124 43.80 -47.00 -56.38
CA MET A 124 42.64 -46.53 -57.15
C MET A 124 41.78 -47.67 -57.68
N SER A 125 42.40 -48.77 -58.13
CA SER A 125 41.67 -49.96 -58.59
C SER A 125 40.84 -50.58 -57.46
N HIS A 126 41.41 -50.66 -56.25
CA HIS A 126 40.73 -51.15 -55.06
C HIS A 126 39.66 -50.18 -54.55
N LEU A 127 39.92 -48.87 -54.54
CA LEU A 127 38.97 -47.84 -54.14
C LEU A 127 37.73 -47.76 -55.04
N SER A 128 37.84 -48.19 -56.31
CA SER A 128 36.70 -48.22 -57.24
C SER A 128 35.60 -49.20 -56.82
N ARG A 129 35.95 -50.22 -56.01
CA ARG A 129 35.04 -51.28 -55.55
C ARG A 129 34.56 -51.07 -54.10
N VAL A 130 34.96 -49.97 -53.47
CA VAL A 130 34.65 -49.72 -52.06
C VAL A 130 33.20 -49.28 -51.90
N GLU A 131 32.46 -50.03 -51.09
CA GLU A 131 31.13 -49.62 -50.64
C GLU A 131 31.21 -48.74 -49.38
N PRO A 132 30.80 -47.47 -49.44
CA PRO A 132 30.93 -46.56 -48.29
C PRO A 132 30.05 -46.93 -47.09
N LYS A 133 28.96 -47.67 -47.34
CA LYS A 133 28.03 -48.14 -46.29
C LYS A 133 28.64 -49.22 -45.40
N ALA A 134 29.42 -50.14 -45.99
CA ALA A 134 30.05 -51.23 -45.27
C ALA A 134 31.23 -50.73 -44.40
N VAL A 135 32.02 -49.79 -44.93
CA VAL A 135 33.21 -49.24 -44.23
C VAL A 135 32.83 -48.36 -43.03
N ALA A 136 31.79 -47.53 -43.18
CA ALA A 136 31.34 -46.61 -42.14
C ALA A 136 29.81 -46.72 -41.96
N PRO A 137 29.33 -47.79 -41.28
CA PRO A 137 27.91 -47.95 -40.96
C PRO A 137 27.50 -46.95 -39.89
N TYR A 138 26.30 -46.36 -40.00
CA TYR A 138 25.78 -45.46 -38.98
C TYR A 138 25.54 -46.22 -37.69
N GLN A 139 26.36 -45.95 -36.67
CA GLN A 139 26.18 -46.47 -35.32
C GLN A 139 25.59 -45.36 -34.45
N ALA A 140 24.50 -45.68 -33.73
CA ALA A 140 23.95 -44.77 -32.75
C ALA A 140 24.96 -44.59 -31.60
N PRO A 141 25.19 -43.35 -31.12
CA PRO A 141 26.07 -43.14 -29.99
C PRO A 141 25.52 -43.84 -28.75
N ARG A 142 26.41 -44.46 -27.95
CA ARG A 142 26.05 -45.26 -26.76
C ARG A 142 25.19 -44.51 -25.73
N PHE A 143 25.33 -43.19 -25.68
CA PHE A 143 24.66 -42.31 -24.73
C PHE A 143 23.36 -41.68 -25.28
N LEU A 144 22.95 -42.03 -26.50
CA LEU A 144 21.67 -41.63 -27.10
C LEU A 144 20.43 -41.98 -26.25
N PRO A 145 20.27 -43.22 -25.72
CA PRO A 145 19.11 -43.52 -24.89
C PRO A 145 19.08 -42.69 -23.60
N GLY A 146 20.26 -42.48 -22.97
CA GLY A 146 20.37 -41.62 -21.78
C GLY A 146 20.01 -40.16 -22.08
N ALA A 147 20.42 -39.64 -23.23
CA ALA A 147 20.09 -38.29 -23.67
C ALA A 147 18.58 -38.08 -23.86
N ILE A 148 17.89 -39.07 -24.43
CA ILE A 148 16.45 -39.02 -24.64
C ILE A 148 15.71 -39.07 -23.30
N VAL A 149 16.13 -39.96 -22.38
CA VAL A 149 15.51 -40.06 -21.05
C VAL A 149 15.70 -38.77 -20.25
N ALA A 150 16.90 -38.19 -20.26
CA ALA A 150 17.18 -36.94 -19.56
C ALA A 150 16.40 -35.76 -20.16
N ALA A 151 16.31 -35.68 -21.49
CA ALA A 151 15.52 -34.66 -22.17
C ALA A 151 14.01 -34.78 -21.86
N ALA A 152 13.47 -36.01 -21.82
CA ALA A 152 12.09 -36.26 -21.43
C ALA A 152 11.83 -35.85 -19.97
N ALA A 153 12.73 -36.16 -19.05
CA ALA A 153 12.61 -35.76 -17.65
C ALA A 153 12.66 -34.22 -17.48
N ALA A 154 13.56 -33.54 -18.20
CA ALA A 154 13.63 -32.07 -18.21
C ALA A 154 12.33 -31.45 -18.76
N LEU A 155 11.78 -32.02 -19.83
CA LEU A 155 10.52 -31.57 -20.42
C LEU A 155 9.33 -31.75 -19.46
N VAL A 156 9.25 -32.90 -18.78
CA VAL A 156 8.22 -33.16 -17.77
C VAL A 156 8.30 -32.14 -16.65
N LEU A 157 9.49 -31.89 -16.07
CA LEU A 157 9.67 -30.88 -15.02
C LEU A 157 9.34 -29.45 -15.49
N ALA A 158 9.56 -29.14 -16.76
CA ALA A 158 9.17 -27.84 -17.33
C ALA A 158 7.65 -27.71 -17.51
N LEU A 159 6.96 -28.80 -17.87
CA LEU A 159 5.51 -28.83 -18.13
C LEU A 159 4.65 -29.06 -16.89
N VAL A 160 5.22 -29.54 -15.78
CA VAL A 160 4.49 -29.68 -14.51
C VAL A 160 3.95 -28.30 -14.13
N PRO A 161 2.62 -28.12 -14.07
CA PRO A 161 2.04 -26.89 -13.56
C PRO A 161 2.34 -26.85 -12.06
N LEU A 162 3.25 -25.97 -11.66
CA LEU A 162 3.25 -25.48 -10.30
C LEU A 162 1.86 -24.89 -10.11
N HIS A 163 1.07 -25.46 -9.19
CA HIS A 163 -0.08 -24.75 -8.67
C HIS A 163 0.51 -23.45 -8.13
N GLN A 164 0.31 -22.36 -8.88
CA GLN A 164 0.36 -21.05 -8.27
C GLN A 164 -0.78 -21.17 -7.28
N ASP A 165 -0.45 -21.29 -5.99
CA ASP A 165 -1.40 -20.91 -4.97
C ASP A 165 -1.83 -19.52 -5.41
N GLU A 166 -3.04 -19.43 -5.98
CA GLU A 166 -3.67 -18.14 -6.15
C GLU A 166 -3.49 -17.50 -4.80
N ALA A 167 -2.85 -16.33 -4.79
CA ALA A 167 -2.77 -15.50 -3.62
C ALA A 167 -4.22 -15.16 -3.25
N SER A 168 -4.87 -16.10 -2.59
CA SER A 168 -6.05 -15.91 -1.80
C SER A 168 -5.58 -14.84 -0.84
N ALA A 169 -6.13 -13.64 -1.04
CA ALA A 169 -6.11 -12.59 -0.06
C ALA A 169 -6.77 -13.18 1.19
N SER A 170 -6.03 -14.00 1.94
CA SER A 170 -6.25 -14.12 3.36
C SER A 170 -6.20 -12.69 3.86
N PRO A 171 -7.22 -12.24 4.61
CA PRO A 171 -7.23 -10.89 5.13
C PRO A 171 -5.87 -10.69 5.78
N SER A 172 -5.12 -9.69 5.30
CA SER A 172 -3.89 -9.28 5.94
C SER A 172 -4.21 -9.20 7.42
N LYS A 173 -3.42 -9.91 8.25
CA LYS A 173 -3.59 -9.86 9.71
C LYS A 173 -3.87 -8.41 10.09
N PRO A 174 -4.94 -8.15 10.86
CA PRO A 174 -5.35 -6.78 11.16
C PRO A 174 -4.12 -6.03 11.66
N ASP A 175 -3.86 -4.86 11.08
CA ASP A 175 -2.65 -4.10 11.36
C ASP A 175 -2.59 -3.90 12.89
N GLU A 176 -1.53 -4.37 13.54
CA GLU A 176 -1.41 -4.36 15.00
C GLU A 176 -1.65 -2.96 15.57
N ASN A 177 -1.33 -1.92 14.79
CA ASN A 177 -1.59 -0.53 15.17
C ASN A 177 -3.08 -0.21 15.20
N ILE A 178 -3.88 -0.65 14.23
CA ILE A 178 -5.32 -0.40 14.19
C ILE A 178 -6.01 -1.11 15.35
N VAL A 179 -5.61 -2.36 15.63
CA VAL A 179 -6.13 -3.13 16.77
C VAL A 179 -5.77 -2.45 18.10
N ALA A 180 -4.51 -2.00 18.26
CA ALA A 180 -4.09 -1.29 19.46
C ALA A 180 -4.86 0.02 19.68
N GLN A 181 -5.12 0.78 18.61
CA GLN A 181 -5.94 2.00 18.71
C GLN A 181 -7.41 1.68 18.99
N ALA A 182 -7.95 0.60 18.43
CA ALA A 182 -9.30 0.14 18.73
C ALA A 182 -9.47 -0.27 20.21
N ASP A 183 -8.44 -0.87 20.81
CA ASP A 183 -8.41 -1.18 22.24
C ASP A 183 -8.33 0.09 23.11
N GLU A 184 -7.51 1.08 22.74
CA GLU A 184 -7.47 2.38 23.44
C GLU A 184 -8.83 3.09 23.42
N ILE A 185 -9.53 3.09 22.27
CA ILE A 185 -10.89 3.64 22.15
C ILE A 185 -11.89 2.85 23.00
N ALA A 186 -11.79 1.51 23.00
CA ALA A 186 -12.68 0.68 23.80
C ALA A 186 -12.50 0.93 25.30
N ASP A 187 -11.28 1.23 25.75
CA ASP A 187 -10.99 1.52 27.16
C ASP A 187 -11.43 2.95 27.56
N SER A 188 -11.24 3.96 26.70
CA SER A 188 -11.76 5.33 26.96
C SER A 188 -13.29 5.34 27.06
N LEU A 189 -13.98 4.60 26.19
CA LEU A 189 -15.44 4.46 26.25
C LEU A 189 -15.93 3.75 27.51
N LYS A 190 -15.17 2.79 28.06
CA LYS A 190 -15.51 2.15 29.35
C LYS A 190 -15.32 3.12 30.50
N GLU A 191 -14.23 3.90 30.51
CA GLU A 191 -14.00 4.91 31.55
C GLU A 191 -15.09 5.97 31.54
N LEU A 192 -15.53 6.41 30.36
CA LEU A 192 -16.65 7.34 30.20
C LEU A 192 -17.96 6.74 30.76
N GLU A 193 -18.26 5.48 30.47
CA GLU A 193 -19.44 4.78 31.00
C GLU A 193 -19.40 4.66 32.54
N GLU A 194 -18.22 4.41 33.12
CA GLU A 194 -18.05 4.34 34.58
C GLU A 194 -18.24 5.71 35.24
N GLN A 195 -17.73 6.77 34.62
CA GLN A 195 -17.87 8.15 35.12
C GLN A 195 -19.31 8.69 35.03
N LEU A 196 -20.12 8.18 34.10
CA LEU A 196 -21.51 8.62 33.90
C LEU A 196 -22.49 8.15 34.99
N ASN A 197 -22.15 7.13 35.79
CA ASN A 197 -23.04 6.49 36.78
C ASN A 197 -24.40 6.01 36.21
N LYS A 198 -25.14 5.17 36.97
CA LYS A 198 -26.32 4.41 36.49
C LYS A 198 -27.55 5.21 36.00
N ASP A 199 -27.58 6.54 36.13
CA ASP A 199 -28.70 7.38 35.72
C ASP A 199 -28.42 8.04 34.36
N VAL A 200 -28.06 7.23 33.37
CA VAL A 200 -27.73 7.68 32.01
C VAL A 200 -29.02 8.03 31.24
N ASP A 201 -28.98 9.13 30.50
CA ASP A 201 -30.03 9.46 29.53
C ASP A 201 -30.10 8.33 28.47
N PRO A 202 -31.28 7.76 28.15
CA PRO A 202 -31.40 6.68 27.17
C PRO A 202 -30.81 7.02 25.78
N GLU A 203 -30.70 8.31 25.41
CA GLU A 203 -30.04 8.72 24.17
C GLU A 203 -28.51 8.56 24.22
N LEU A 204 -27.91 8.86 25.37
CA LEU A 204 -26.46 8.77 25.59
C LEU A 204 -26.00 7.30 25.70
N GLU A 205 -26.80 6.45 26.33
CA GLU A 205 -26.53 5.01 26.40
C GLU A 205 -26.53 4.36 25.01
N LYS A 206 -27.46 4.77 24.13
CA LYS A 206 -27.48 4.34 22.73
C LYS A 206 -26.24 4.78 21.97
N LEU A 207 -25.82 6.05 22.15
CA LEU A 207 -24.61 6.57 21.52
C LEU A 207 -23.37 5.80 21.97
N LEU A 208 -23.22 5.52 23.27
CA LEU A 208 -22.09 4.73 23.77
C LEU A 208 -22.07 3.31 23.20
N LYS A 209 -23.24 2.70 23.03
CA LYS A 209 -23.35 1.39 22.39
C LYS A 209 -22.92 1.44 20.92
N GLU A 210 -23.35 2.44 20.17
CA GLU A 210 -22.94 2.64 18.77
C GLU A 210 -21.43 2.87 18.65
N LEU A 211 -20.85 3.69 19.54
CA LEU A 211 -19.40 3.95 19.57
C LEU A 211 -18.60 2.68 19.87
N LYS A 212 -19.06 1.85 20.82
CA LYS A 212 -18.44 0.55 21.13
C LYS A 212 -18.52 -0.42 19.97
N GLU A 213 -19.65 -0.47 19.28
CA GLU A 213 -19.82 -1.31 18.08
C GLU A 213 -18.81 -0.90 17.01
N LYS A 214 -18.71 0.40 16.68
CA LYS A 214 -17.71 0.90 15.73
C LYS A 214 -16.27 0.63 16.17
N ALA A 215 -15.97 0.67 17.47
CA ALA A 215 -14.66 0.31 18.01
C ALA A 215 -14.34 -1.18 17.84
N GLU A 216 -15.31 -2.08 18.00
CA GLU A 216 -15.12 -3.51 17.75
C GLU A 216 -14.97 -3.81 16.26
N GLU A 217 -15.70 -3.11 15.39
CA GLU A 217 -15.54 -3.28 13.95
C GLU A 217 -14.17 -2.79 13.42
N LEU A 218 -13.41 -2.00 14.20
CA LEU A 218 -12.03 -1.65 13.87
C LEU A 218 -11.06 -2.82 14.11
N LYS A 219 -11.44 -3.79 14.94
CA LYS A 219 -10.64 -4.98 15.25
C LYS A 219 -10.80 -6.10 14.23
N GLU A 220 -11.79 -5.97 13.33
CA GLU A 220 -12.06 -6.99 12.32
C GLU A 220 -10.89 -7.13 11.32
N PRO A 221 -10.56 -8.37 10.91
CA PRO A 221 -9.49 -8.61 9.97
C PRO A 221 -9.84 -8.06 8.58
N GLY A 222 -9.02 -7.14 8.06
CA GLY A 222 -9.19 -6.55 6.72
C GLY A 222 -9.47 -5.05 6.70
N VAL A 223 -9.63 -4.40 7.87
CA VAL A 223 -9.80 -2.95 7.96
C VAL A 223 -8.52 -2.23 7.52
N ASP A 224 -8.58 -1.46 6.43
CA ASP A 224 -7.48 -0.58 5.99
C ASP A 224 -7.41 0.69 6.85
N VAL A 225 -6.25 1.37 6.86
CA VAL A 225 -6.06 2.65 7.55
C VAL A 225 -7.13 3.67 7.14
N LYS A 226 -7.52 3.70 5.86
CA LYS A 226 -8.57 4.61 5.39
C LYS A 226 -9.94 4.29 5.98
N GLU A 227 -10.28 3.01 6.07
CA GLU A 227 -11.54 2.55 6.67
C GLU A 227 -11.54 2.83 8.17
N ALA A 228 -10.41 2.60 8.85
CA ALA A 228 -10.25 2.93 10.26
C ALA A 228 -10.45 4.43 10.53
N LEU A 229 -9.83 5.28 9.72
CA LEU A 229 -9.99 6.74 9.82
C LEU A 229 -11.43 7.19 9.53
N ALA A 230 -12.12 6.52 8.60
CA ALA A 230 -13.52 6.79 8.31
C ALA A 230 -14.41 6.48 9.53
N LYS A 231 -14.28 5.29 10.13
CA LYS A 231 -15.03 4.91 11.33
C LYS A 231 -14.77 5.84 12.51
N ILE A 232 -13.50 6.21 12.77
CA ILE A 232 -13.16 7.20 13.81
C ILE A 232 -13.82 8.57 13.51
N SER A 233 -13.85 9.01 12.26
CA SER A 233 -14.51 10.26 11.90
C SER A 233 -16.04 10.19 12.00
N GLU A 234 -16.65 9.03 11.76
CA GLU A 234 -18.07 8.82 12.06
C GLU A 234 -18.37 8.87 13.55
N MET A 235 -17.50 8.29 14.39
CA MET A 235 -17.61 8.38 15.86
C MET A 235 -17.54 9.84 16.32
N GLN A 236 -16.59 10.61 15.78
CA GLN A 236 -16.48 12.05 16.05
C GLN A 236 -17.74 12.82 15.63
N ALA A 237 -18.31 12.49 14.46
CA ALA A 237 -19.54 13.10 13.98
C ALA A 237 -20.75 12.73 14.85
N ALA A 238 -20.84 11.48 15.30
CA ALA A 238 -21.90 11.01 16.20
C ALA A 238 -21.86 11.78 17.53
N ILE A 239 -20.68 11.92 18.14
CA ILE A 239 -20.51 12.70 19.38
C ILE A 239 -20.89 14.17 19.15
N GLN A 240 -20.38 14.81 18.09
CA GLN A 240 -20.72 16.22 17.79
C GLN A 240 -22.22 16.42 17.54
N SER A 241 -22.89 15.45 16.90
CA SER A 241 -24.33 15.52 16.66
C SER A 241 -25.12 15.49 17.98
N ALA A 242 -24.74 14.61 18.92
CA ALA A 242 -25.36 14.54 20.24
C ALA A 242 -25.10 15.79 21.08
N GLN A 243 -23.92 16.40 20.95
CA GLN A 243 -23.62 17.69 21.60
C GLN A 243 -24.47 18.84 21.04
N SER A 244 -24.68 18.89 19.72
CA SER A 244 -25.47 19.94 19.07
C SER A 244 -26.96 19.88 19.44
N GLN A 245 -27.50 18.66 19.61
CA GLN A 245 -28.88 18.44 20.03
C GLN A 245 -29.11 18.83 21.50
N ALA A 246 -28.05 18.88 22.31
CA ALA A 246 -28.16 19.16 23.74
C ALA A 246 -28.41 20.64 24.09
N SER A 247 -28.48 21.55 23.10
CA SER A 247 -28.77 23.00 23.26
C SER A 247 -28.13 23.67 24.48
N LEU A 248 -26.89 23.26 24.80
CA LEU A 248 -26.21 23.62 26.05
C LEU A 248 -26.00 25.11 26.19
N GLU A 249 -25.52 25.77 25.14
CA GLU A 249 -25.19 27.20 25.14
C GLU A 249 -26.44 28.07 25.31
N GLN A 250 -27.55 27.68 24.67
CA GLN A 250 -28.81 28.41 24.76
C GLN A 250 -29.39 28.30 26.18
N VAL A 251 -29.39 27.09 26.76
CA VAL A 251 -29.86 26.89 28.14
C VAL A 251 -28.94 27.56 29.17
N ASP A 252 -27.62 27.59 28.92
CA ASP A 252 -26.65 28.30 29.76
C ASP A 252 -26.95 29.82 29.77
N GLN A 253 -27.17 30.41 28.59
CA GLN A 253 -27.59 31.82 28.48
C GLN A 253 -28.92 32.11 29.18
N GLN A 254 -29.92 31.24 29.01
CA GLN A 254 -31.22 31.41 29.66
C GLN A 254 -31.11 31.40 31.19
N LEU A 255 -30.32 30.47 31.74
CA LEU A 255 -30.12 30.38 33.19
C LEU A 255 -29.26 31.54 33.72
N GLN A 256 -28.29 32.02 32.95
CA GLN A 256 -27.51 33.21 33.31
C GLN A 256 -28.37 34.48 33.35
N GLU A 257 -29.23 34.71 32.33
CA GLU A 257 -30.16 35.85 32.32
C GLU A 257 -31.15 35.80 33.50
N ILE A 258 -31.64 34.60 33.84
CA ILE A 258 -32.48 34.39 35.03
C ILE A 258 -31.67 34.65 36.29
N GLY A 259 -30.41 34.20 36.36
CA GLY A 259 -29.49 34.45 37.46
C GLY A 259 -29.25 35.95 37.70
N GLU A 260 -29.01 36.73 36.65
CA GLU A 260 -28.87 38.18 36.71
C GLU A 260 -30.15 38.88 37.22
N ALA A 261 -31.32 38.39 36.80
CA ALA A 261 -32.60 38.89 37.28
C ALA A 261 -32.79 38.58 38.78
N MET A 262 -32.42 37.37 39.23
CA MET A 262 -32.48 36.95 40.62
C MET A 262 -31.48 37.70 41.51
N ALA A 263 -30.28 37.99 41.00
CA ALA A 263 -29.23 38.71 41.72
C ALA A 263 -29.63 40.15 42.09
N SER A 264 -30.68 40.69 41.45
CA SER A 264 -31.21 42.01 41.80
C SER A 264 -32.02 42.05 43.11
N ALA A 265 -32.32 40.89 43.69
CA ALA A 265 -32.95 40.75 45.01
C ALA A 265 -31.91 40.28 46.03
N LYS A 266 -31.76 40.99 47.15
CA LYS A 266 -30.81 40.62 48.21
C LYS A 266 -31.06 39.23 48.80
N ALA A 267 -32.33 38.82 48.88
CA ALA A 267 -32.73 37.49 49.36
C ALA A 267 -32.41 36.35 48.38
N LEU A 268 -32.19 36.67 47.09
CA LEU A 268 -31.90 35.72 46.00
C LEU A 268 -30.49 35.90 45.43
N GLU A 269 -29.67 36.76 46.05
CA GLU A 269 -28.38 37.20 45.52
C GLU A 269 -27.40 36.03 45.36
N GLY A 270 -27.30 35.15 46.35
CA GLY A 270 -26.44 33.96 46.26
C GLY A 270 -26.82 33.04 45.10
N ALA A 271 -28.11 32.66 45.03
CA ALA A 271 -28.62 31.78 44.00
C ALA A 271 -28.50 32.42 42.60
N GLY A 272 -28.76 33.73 42.49
CA GLY A 272 -28.64 34.50 41.26
C GLY A 272 -27.20 34.63 40.77
N GLN A 273 -26.25 34.93 41.66
CA GLN A 273 -24.82 34.97 41.32
C GLN A 273 -24.31 33.59 40.91
N ALA A 274 -24.70 32.53 41.61
CA ALA A 274 -24.30 31.17 41.24
C ALA A 274 -24.82 30.74 39.86
N LEU A 275 -26.02 31.17 39.47
CA LEU A 275 -26.57 30.96 38.12
C LEU A 275 -25.84 31.80 37.06
N ALA A 276 -25.60 33.10 37.34
CA ALA A 276 -24.92 34.01 36.42
C ALA A 276 -23.45 33.61 36.17
N GLU A 277 -22.78 33.04 37.17
CA GLU A 277 -21.40 32.54 37.07
C GLU A 277 -21.31 31.12 36.46
N GLY A 278 -22.44 30.49 36.11
CA GLY A 278 -22.47 29.12 35.56
C GLY A 278 -22.12 28.02 36.57
N LYS A 279 -22.17 28.31 37.87
CA LYS A 279 -21.91 27.35 38.97
C LYS A 279 -23.19 26.63 39.37
N TYR A 280 -23.73 25.86 38.43
CA TYR A 280 -25.04 25.21 38.54
C TYR A 280 -25.23 24.27 39.74
N ASP A 281 -24.19 23.55 40.17
CA ASP A 281 -24.27 22.69 41.36
C ASP A 281 -24.47 23.51 42.65
N LYS A 282 -23.93 24.74 42.71
CA LYS A 282 -24.12 25.65 43.86
C LYS A 282 -25.48 26.32 43.77
N ALA A 283 -25.85 26.80 42.59
CA ALA A 283 -27.17 27.37 42.34
C ALA A 283 -28.28 26.37 42.70
N MET A 284 -28.15 25.11 42.32
CA MET A 284 -29.11 24.06 42.69
C MET A 284 -29.30 23.97 44.20
N LYS A 285 -28.21 23.91 44.97
CA LYS A 285 -28.27 23.82 46.44
C LYS A 285 -28.90 25.04 47.07
N GLU A 286 -28.48 26.23 46.65
CA GLU A 286 -29.01 27.48 47.19
C GLU A 286 -30.49 27.69 46.84
N LEU A 287 -30.91 27.28 45.64
CA LEU A 287 -32.30 27.30 45.20
C LEU A 287 -33.17 26.25 45.91
N THR A 288 -32.62 25.08 46.26
CA THR A 288 -33.35 24.07 47.04
C THR A 288 -33.45 24.42 48.51
N ASP A 289 -32.44 25.13 49.03
CA ASP A 289 -32.32 25.56 50.43
C ASP A 289 -32.87 26.98 50.64
N LEU A 290 -33.63 27.52 49.66
CA LEU A 290 -34.30 28.82 49.79
C LEU A 290 -35.19 28.85 51.04
N GLY A 291 -34.84 29.74 51.97
CA GLY A 291 -35.63 30.08 53.14
C GLY A 291 -36.88 30.89 52.78
N ASP A 292 -37.54 31.47 53.78
CA ASP A 292 -38.63 32.43 53.53
C ASP A 292 -38.07 33.69 52.86
N ILE A 293 -38.59 34.01 51.67
CA ILE A 293 -38.15 35.16 50.89
C ILE A 293 -38.98 36.37 51.33
N GLU A 294 -38.42 37.18 52.23
CA GLU A 294 -38.97 38.49 52.57
C GLU A 294 -38.29 39.56 51.71
N LEU A 295 -39.06 40.15 50.78
CA LEU A 295 -38.61 41.23 49.90
C LEU A 295 -39.36 42.51 50.22
N GLU A 296 -38.68 43.66 50.12
CA GLU A 296 -39.36 44.94 50.16
C GLU A 296 -40.27 45.07 48.93
N ARG A 297 -41.47 45.65 49.08
CA ARG A 297 -42.51 45.66 48.03
C ARG A 297 -42.05 46.26 46.69
N ASN A 298 -41.10 47.20 46.73
CA ASN A 298 -40.50 47.80 45.54
C ASN A 298 -39.42 46.89 44.91
N GLU A 299 -38.64 46.18 45.72
CA GLU A 299 -37.65 45.20 45.27
C GLU A 299 -38.34 44.01 44.62
N ALA A 300 -39.40 43.47 45.24
CA ALA A 300 -40.21 42.36 44.74
C ALA A 300 -40.78 42.63 43.34
N ARG A 301 -41.33 43.84 43.11
CA ARG A 301 -41.85 44.22 41.79
C ARG A 301 -40.75 44.31 40.73
N ASN A 302 -39.61 44.90 41.08
CA ASN A 302 -38.50 45.06 40.13
C ASN A 302 -37.90 43.69 39.75
N THR A 303 -37.72 42.81 40.72
CA THR A 303 -37.17 41.46 40.49
C THR A 303 -38.14 40.58 39.71
N ALA A 304 -39.44 40.66 40.01
CA ALA A 304 -40.47 39.92 39.27
C ALA A 304 -40.60 40.42 37.82
N GLU A 305 -40.55 41.73 37.56
CA GLU A 305 -40.56 42.24 36.19
C GLU A 305 -39.32 41.81 35.39
N LYS A 306 -38.14 41.81 36.02
CA LYS A 306 -36.90 41.31 35.39
C LYS A 306 -36.95 39.81 35.13
N LEU A 307 -37.44 39.02 36.08
CA LEU A 307 -37.64 37.59 35.93
C LEU A 307 -38.65 37.26 34.83
N LYS A 308 -39.79 37.96 34.75
CA LYS A 308 -40.76 37.80 33.65
C LYS A 308 -40.17 38.16 32.29
N LYS A 309 -39.29 39.17 32.22
CA LYS A 309 -38.57 39.53 30.99
C LYS A 309 -37.57 38.44 30.59
N ALA A 310 -36.77 37.94 31.52
CA ALA A 310 -35.84 36.83 31.30
C ALA A 310 -36.59 35.54 30.90
N ALA A 311 -37.69 35.22 31.59
CA ALA A 311 -38.53 34.07 31.28
C ALA A 311 -39.18 34.16 29.89
N LYS A 312 -39.62 35.35 29.47
CA LYS A 312 -40.14 35.56 28.10
C LYS A 312 -39.07 35.37 27.03
N ARG A 313 -37.84 35.80 27.30
CA ARG A 313 -36.70 35.57 26.40
C ARG A 313 -36.31 34.10 26.35
N ALA A 314 -36.31 33.42 27.49
CA ALA A 314 -36.07 31.99 27.59
C ALA A 314 -37.15 31.11 26.95
N LYS A 315 -38.34 31.66 26.70
CA LYS A 315 -39.45 30.95 26.01
C LYS A 315 -39.31 31.00 24.48
N GLY A 316 -38.45 31.85 23.94
CA GLY A 316 -38.13 31.94 22.52
C GLY A 316 -36.87 31.14 22.18
N ASP A 317 -36.97 30.28 21.17
CA ASP A 317 -35.90 29.45 20.61
C ASP A 317 -35.31 28.37 21.56
N ALA A 318 -35.81 27.14 21.41
CA ALA A 318 -35.16 25.86 21.75
C ALA A 318 -34.89 25.49 23.24
N GLY A 319 -35.35 26.26 24.22
CA GLY A 319 -35.28 25.88 25.64
C GLY A 319 -36.42 24.94 26.09
N ASP A 320 -36.11 24.00 27.00
CA ASP A 320 -37.13 23.26 27.77
C ASP A 320 -38.03 24.28 28.47
N GLY A 321 -39.30 24.40 28.04
CA GLY A 321 -40.27 25.38 28.56
C GLY A 321 -40.36 25.41 30.10
N SER A 322 -39.96 24.31 30.75
CA SER A 322 -39.81 24.17 32.20
C SER A 322 -38.96 25.25 32.89
N ILE A 323 -37.90 25.78 32.26
CA ILE A 323 -37.06 26.84 32.86
C ILE A 323 -37.81 28.17 32.83
N SER A 324 -38.41 28.50 31.68
CA SER A 324 -39.21 29.71 31.52
C SER A 324 -40.46 29.70 32.40
N ASP A 325 -41.10 28.54 32.57
CA ASP A 325 -42.30 28.39 33.38
C ASP A 325 -41.94 28.45 34.88
N ALA A 326 -40.84 27.81 35.31
CA ALA A 326 -40.36 27.94 36.68
C ALA A 326 -39.90 29.37 37.04
N ALA A 327 -39.29 30.09 36.09
CA ALA A 327 -38.93 31.50 36.27
C ALA A 327 -40.17 32.43 36.34
N ASN A 328 -41.22 32.13 35.55
CA ASN A 328 -42.49 32.85 35.65
C ASN A 328 -43.23 32.55 36.97
N GLU A 329 -43.28 31.29 37.41
CA GLU A 329 -43.86 30.90 38.70
C GLU A 329 -43.11 31.57 39.87
N LEU A 330 -41.78 31.68 39.77
CA LEU A 330 -40.97 32.39 40.76
C LEU A 330 -41.32 33.89 40.78
N ALA A 331 -41.47 34.51 39.61
CA ALA A 331 -41.84 35.92 39.52
C ALA A 331 -43.25 36.20 40.06
N GLU A 332 -44.22 35.32 39.80
CA GLU A 332 -45.59 35.43 40.33
C GLU A 332 -45.62 35.22 41.84
N GLY A 333 -44.88 34.24 42.37
CA GLY A 333 -44.76 34.04 43.82
C GLY A 333 -44.18 35.27 44.53
N ILE A 334 -43.19 35.94 43.91
CA ILE A 334 -42.58 37.15 44.45
C ILE A 334 -43.55 38.35 44.42
N GLU A 335 -44.38 38.49 43.38
CA GLU A 335 -45.40 39.53 43.29
C GLU A 335 -46.55 39.34 44.28
N ASP A 336 -47.00 38.10 44.46
CA ASP A 336 -48.10 37.73 45.36
C ASP A 336 -47.67 37.68 46.84
N GLY A 337 -46.36 37.62 47.11
CA GLY A 337 -45.81 37.39 48.46
C GLY A 337 -46.02 35.96 48.96
N ASP A 338 -46.23 35.01 48.05
CA ASP A 338 -46.50 33.60 48.37
C ASP A 338 -45.18 32.81 48.51
N CYS A 339 -44.76 32.63 49.76
CA CYS A 339 -43.51 31.93 50.08
C CYS A 339 -43.52 30.45 49.65
N GLU A 340 -44.68 29.79 49.59
CA GLU A 340 -44.75 28.38 49.16
C GLU A 340 -44.55 28.27 47.65
N LYS A 341 -45.18 29.15 46.87
CA LYS A 341 -44.95 29.22 45.41
C LYS A 341 -43.49 29.55 45.09
N CYS A 342 -42.87 30.49 45.80
CA CYS A 342 -41.47 30.84 45.58
C CYS A 342 -40.53 29.65 45.87
N LYS A 343 -40.76 28.91 46.96
CA LYS A 343 -39.98 27.70 47.29
C LYS A 343 -40.20 26.58 46.27
N GLY A 344 -41.44 26.38 45.81
CA GLY A 344 -41.76 25.41 44.77
C GLY A 344 -41.08 25.73 43.44
N ALA A 345 -41.16 26.99 43.00
CA ALA A 345 -40.53 27.48 41.78
C ALA A 345 -38.99 27.45 41.88
N GLY A 346 -38.43 27.84 43.03
CA GLY A 346 -37.00 27.75 43.33
C GLY A 346 -36.49 26.32 43.23
N LYS A 347 -37.19 25.33 43.79
CA LYS A 347 -36.84 23.91 43.64
C LYS A 347 -36.90 23.42 42.19
N LYS A 348 -37.88 23.88 41.40
CA LYS A 348 -37.97 23.54 39.95
C LYS A 348 -36.80 24.15 39.17
N LEU A 349 -36.48 25.42 39.42
CA LEU A 349 -35.30 26.07 38.83
C LEU A 349 -33.99 25.40 39.28
N GLY A 350 -33.87 25.04 40.55
CA GLY A 350 -32.72 24.30 41.08
C GLY A 350 -32.57 22.93 40.42
N ALA A 351 -33.68 22.20 40.22
CA ALA A 351 -33.68 20.93 39.48
C ALA A 351 -33.25 21.11 38.02
N ALA A 352 -33.72 22.17 37.34
CA ALA A 352 -33.30 22.50 35.98
C ALA A 352 -31.81 22.88 35.90
N ALA A 353 -31.32 23.69 36.85
CA ALA A 353 -29.91 24.03 36.98
C ALA A 353 -29.04 22.78 37.17
N GLY A 354 -29.43 21.84 38.06
CA GLY A 354 -28.67 20.60 38.21
C GLY A 354 -28.76 19.65 37.02
N LYS A 355 -29.87 19.64 36.27
CA LYS A 355 -29.91 18.95 34.96
C LYS A 355 -28.90 19.56 33.99
N GLN A 356 -28.82 20.89 33.93
CA GLN A 356 -27.83 21.58 33.09
C GLN A 356 -26.39 21.30 33.56
N ALA A 357 -26.13 21.27 34.87
CA ALA A 357 -24.82 20.90 35.42
C ALA A 357 -24.39 19.51 34.96
N ARG A 358 -25.32 18.55 34.95
CA ARG A 358 -25.07 17.18 34.47
C ARG A 358 -24.83 17.14 32.96
N LYS A 359 -25.66 17.82 32.17
CA LYS A 359 -25.47 17.91 30.72
C LYS A 359 -24.11 18.53 30.36
N LYS A 360 -23.67 19.55 31.11
CA LYS A 360 -22.34 20.16 30.96
C LYS A 360 -21.22 19.17 31.28
N LYS A 361 -21.29 18.47 32.41
CA LYS A 361 -20.34 17.40 32.76
C LYS A 361 -20.26 16.32 31.67
N ILE A 362 -21.41 15.87 31.15
CA ILE A 362 -21.47 14.92 30.04
C ILE A 362 -20.79 15.50 28.79
N ASN A 363 -21.05 16.77 28.46
CA ASN A 363 -20.41 17.42 27.31
C ASN A 363 -18.89 17.51 27.48
N ASP A 364 -18.40 17.84 28.68
CA ASP A 364 -16.98 17.88 29.01
C ASP A 364 -16.33 16.50 28.81
N LEU A 365 -16.99 15.43 29.24
CA LEU A 365 -16.54 14.04 29.03
C LEU A 365 -16.56 13.66 27.54
N LEU A 366 -17.61 14.03 26.81
CA LEU A 366 -17.68 13.81 25.37
C LEU A 366 -16.60 14.60 24.61
N ASN A 367 -16.22 15.79 25.08
CA ASN A 367 -15.10 16.56 24.53
C ASN A 367 -13.74 15.89 24.82
N ALA A 368 -13.58 15.30 26.02
CA ALA A 368 -12.40 14.50 26.33
C ALA A 368 -12.31 13.28 25.39
N GLU A 369 -13.43 12.62 25.13
CA GLU A 369 -13.50 11.49 24.19
C GLU A 369 -13.20 11.93 22.75
N LEU A 370 -13.71 13.09 22.31
CA LEU A 370 -13.35 13.66 21.00
C LEU A 370 -11.84 13.91 20.88
N THR A 371 -11.19 14.35 21.96
CA THR A 371 -9.72 14.55 22.01
C THR A 371 -9.00 13.20 21.88
N SER A 372 -9.42 12.19 22.65
CA SER A 372 -8.90 10.82 22.55
C SER A 372 -9.03 10.26 21.12
N LEU A 373 -10.19 10.42 20.49
CA LEU A 373 -10.41 10.02 19.09
C LEU A 373 -9.53 10.79 18.10
N CYS A 374 -9.25 12.08 18.36
CA CYS A 374 -8.30 12.84 17.54
C CYS A 374 -6.87 12.32 17.64
N GLU A 375 -6.43 11.96 18.86
CA GLU A 375 -5.12 11.33 19.07
C GLU A 375 -5.04 9.98 18.38
N CYS A 376 -6.09 9.15 18.52
CA CYS A 376 -6.18 7.86 17.85
C CYS A 376 -6.11 8.00 16.33
N LYS A 377 -6.82 8.97 15.76
CA LYS A 377 -6.77 9.32 14.34
C LYS A 377 -5.34 9.68 13.91
N GLY A 378 -4.64 10.48 14.71
CA GLY A 378 -3.24 10.86 14.45
C GLY A 378 -2.29 9.66 14.51
N ASN A 379 -2.50 8.74 15.45
CA ASN A 379 -1.69 7.54 15.61
C ASN A 379 -1.93 6.51 14.49
N CYS A 380 -3.17 6.35 14.01
CA CYS A 380 -3.48 5.55 12.82
C CYS A 380 -2.75 6.04 11.55
N GLN A 381 -2.45 7.35 11.45
CA GLN A 381 -1.73 7.93 10.30
C GLN A 381 -0.20 7.88 10.42
N LYS A 382 0.35 7.73 11.63
CA LYS A 382 1.80 7.75 11.85
C LYS A 382 2.45 6.49 11.26
N ASN A 383 3.02 6.62 10.07
CA ASN A 383 3.93 5.63 9.48
C ASN A 383 5.35 5.71 10.08
N SER A 384 5.45 5.98 11.38
CA SER A 384 6.73 6.05 12.08
C SER A 384 7.28 4.64 12.25
N THR A 385 8.57 4.44 12.00
CA THR A 385 9.32 3.22 12.30
C THR A 385 9.32 2.84 13.79
N ALA A 386 8.79 3.70 14.67
CA ALA A 386 8.44 3.38 16.05
C ALA A 386 7.05 2.71 16.14
N LYS A 387 6.81 1.69 15.32
CA LYS A 387 5.63 0.82 15.44
C LYS A 387 5.73 0.05 16.76
N ASN A 388 4.69 0.07 17.60
CA ASN A 388 4.63 -0.61 18.90
C ASN A 388 5.48 -0.01 20.04
N LYS A 389 5.47 1.32 20.22
CA LYS A 389 5.83 1.87 21.55
C LYS A 389 4.73 1.53 22.54
N LYS A 390 4.99 0.56 23.43
CA LYS A 390 4.14 0.33 24.58
C LYS A 390 4.40 1.45 25.60
N LYS A 391 3.32 2.06 26.11
CA LYS A 391 3.36 2.99 27.26
C LYS A 391 3.92 2.33 28.54
N GLU A 392 4.07 1.01 28.55
CA GLU A 392 4.64 0.25 29.65
C GLU A 392 6.15 0.48 29.80
N LYS A 393 6.55 0.86 31.02
CA LYS A 393 7.95 0.98 31.41
C LYS A 393 8.65 -0.37 31.29
N SER A 394 9.71 -0.46 30.48
CA SER A 394 10.58 -1.65 30.50
C SER A 394 11.31 -1.73 31.84
N LEU A 395 11.08 -2.79 32.59
CA LEU A 395 11.75 -3.05 33.87
C LEU A 395 13.05 -3.86 33.72
N ASN A 396 13.39 -4.31 32.50
CA ASN A 396 14.55 -5.18 32.25
C ASN A 396 15.49 -4.56 31.19
N PRO A 397 16.81 -4.46 31.47
CA PRO A 397 17.77 -3.98 30.50
C PRO A 397 18.00 -5.03 29.40
N SER A 398 18.00 -4.62 28.12
CA SER A 398 18.35 -5.46 26.98
C SER A 398 19.35 -4.75 26.06
N GLN A 399 20.18 -5.52 25.33
CA GLN A 399 21.18 -5.00 24.37
C GLN A 399 20.62 -4.80 22.96
N VAL A 400 19.35 -5.10 22.74
CA VAL A 400 18.62 -4.81 21.49
C VAL A 400 17.98 -3.44 21.65
N TYR A 401 17.88 -2.65 20.58
CA TYR A 401 17.18 -1.36 20.62
C TYR A 401 15.81 -1.54 21.28
N GLY A 402 15.58 -0.86 22.40
CA GLY A 402 14.40 -1.05 23.24
C GLY A 402 13.20 -0.29 22.68
N MET A 403 12.07 -0.98 22.52
CA MET A 403 10.77 -0.38 22.20
C MET A 403 10.03 0.17 23.44
N GLY A 404 10.61 -0.01 24.64
CA GLY A 404 10.02 0.45 25.90
C GLY A 404 10.46 1.88 26.23
N GLU A 405 9.51 2.69 26.66
CA GLU A 405 9.71 4.09 27.01
C GLU A 405 9.93 4.28 28.52
N SER A 406 10.44 5.45 28.92
CA SER A 406 10.66 5.78 30.33
C SER A 406 9.35 6.16 31.04
N GLY A 407 8.37 5.27 31.06
CA GLY A 407 7.04 5.58 31.61
C GLY A 407 6.42 6.82 30.97
N ASN A 408 5.58 7.53 31.72
CA ASN A 408 4.82 8.69 31.26
C ASN A 408 5.72 9.88 30.86
N ILE A 409 6.24 9.86 29.63
CA ILE A 409 6.99 10.95 29.01
C ILE A 409 6.12 12.18 28.71
N ASP A 410 4.82 11.98 28.51
CA ASP A 410 3.88 13.04 28.16
C ASP A 410 3.36 13.81 29.40
N GLY A 411 3.67 13.32 30.60
CA GLY A 411 3.16 13.87 31.86
C GLY A 411 1.73 13.41 32.15
N ASP A 412 1.25 13.58 33.38
CA ASP A 412 -0.14 13.26 33.70
C ASP A 412 -1.05 14.06 32.79
N ALA A 413 -2.02 13.40 32.15
CA ALA A 413 -2.96 14.03 31.24
C ALA A 413 -3.58 15.24 31.95
N THR A 414 -3.15 16.43 31.56
CA THR A 414 -3.78 17.66 32.04
C THR A 414 -5.19 17.63 31.48
N ASN A 415 -6.18 17.59 32.38
CA ASN A 415 -7.57 17.82 32.03
C ASN A 415 -7.66 19.25 31.45
N LEU A 416 -7.38 19.38 30.15
CA LEU A 416 -7.69 20.56 29.36
C LEU A 416 -9.20 20.61 29.12
N ALA A 417 -9.97 20.55 30.21
CA ALA A 417 -11.34 21.04 30.27
C ALA A 417 -11.33 22.58 30.26
N ALA A 418 -10.50 23.17 29.39
CA ALA A 418 -10.62 24.56 29.03
C ALA A 418 -11.85 24.66 28.12
N ASN A 419 -12.69 25.68 28.31
CA ASN A 419 -13.73 26.01 27.33
C ASN A 419 -13.03 26.30 25.98
N LEU A 420 -12.93 25.28 25.14
CA LEU A 420 -12.33 25.39 23.82
C LEU A 420 -13.37 26.04 22.91
N ASN A 421 -13.30 27.37 22.79
CA ASN A 421 -14.02 28.06 21.74
C ASN A 421 -13.40 27.64 20.41
N LYS A 422 -14.19 26.94 19.59
CA LYS A 422 -13.81 26.53 18.25
C LYS A 422 -13.79 27.78 17.37
N GLU A 423 -12.69 28.53 17.40
CA GLU A 423 -12.45 29.61 16.45
C GLU A 423 -12.15 28.98 15.09
N GLN A 424 -13.19 28.95 14.25
CA GLN A 424 -13.03 28.64 12.85
C GLN A 424 -12.39 29.88 12.20
N ILE A 425 -11.06 29.94 12.25
CA ILE A 425 -10.27 30.95 11.54
C ILE A 425 -10.41 30.65 10.05
N ASN A 426 -11.51 31.13 9.46
CA ASN A 426 -11.57 31.32 8.02
C ASN A 426 -10.56 32.40 7.71
N GLY A 427 -9.45 32.03 7.08
CA GLY A 427 -8.47 32.99 6.58
C GLY A 427 -9.18 33.99 5.67
N GLN A 428 -9.47 35.18 6.19
CA GLN A 428 -9.96 36.28 5.38
C GLN A 428 -8.75 36.80 4.62
N ALA A 429 -8.74 36.64 3.30
CA ALA A 429 -7.73 37.22 2.44
C ALA A 429 -7.83 38.75 2.53
N GLY A 430 -7.10 39.32 3.49
CA GLY A 430 -6.91 40.75 3.70
C GLY A 430 -5.41 41.05 3.71
N GLU A 431 -5.04 42.23 3.23
CA GLU A 431 -3.68 42.77 3.23
C GLU A 431 -3.19 43.03 4.66
N GLY A 432 -2.90 41.96 5.40
CA GLY A 432 -1.97 42.00 6.52
C GLY A 432 -0.56 41.81 5.98
N VAL A 433 0.42 42.55 6.52
CA VAL A 433 1.83 42.41 6.15
C VAL A 433 2.30 41.02 6.58
N SER A 434 2.17 40.05 5.69
CA SER A 434 2.80 38.76 5.82
C SER A 434 4.09 38.81 5.02
N GLU A 435 5.22 38.83 5.73
CA GLU A 435 6.52 38.57 5.11
C GLU A 435 6.58 37.10 4.71
N PHE A 436 6.17 36.81 3.48
CA PHE A 436 6.52 35.57 2.80
C PHE A 436 7.72 35.84 1.90
N GLU A 437 8.93 35.52 2.37
CA GLU A 437 10.05 35.29 1.44
C GLU A 437 9.81 33.95 0.73
N THR A 438 9.14 34.02 -0.42
CA THR A 438 9.18 32.92 -1.37
C THR A 438 10.51 33.00 -2.11
N SER A 439 11.53 32.29 -1.62
CA SER A 439 12.77 32.10 -2.37
C SER A 439 12.48 31.29 -3.63
N SER A 440 12.18 31.94 -4.74
CA SER A 440 12.06 31.28 -6.03
C SER A 440 13.46 31.00 -6.57
N SER A 441 14.05 29.86 -6.20
CA SER A 441 15.24 29.36 -6.90
C SER A 441 14.83 29.00 -8.33
N SER A 442 15.33 29.74 -9.32
CA SER A 442 15.11 29.47 -10.75
C SER A 442 15.58 28.06 -11.15
N GLU A 443 16.54 27.50 -10.41
CA GLU A 443 17.13 26.17 -10.61
C GLU A 443 16.12 25.04 -10.37
N GLY A 444 15.32 25.09 -9.30
CA GLY A 444 14.30 24.06 -9.00
C GLY A 444 13.16 24.00 -10.02
N ARG A 445 12.75 25.16 -10.56
CA ARG A 445 11.75 25.21 -11.66
C ARG A 445 12.32 24.64 -12.96
N GLN A 446 13.61 24.86 -13.23
CA GLN A 446 14.27 24.29 -14.40
C GLN A 446 14.49 22.77 -14.28
N GLU A 447 14.82 22.26 -13.08
CA GLU A 447 14.93 20.81 -12.85
C GLU A 447 13.60 20.09 -13.00
N ALA A 448 12.51 20.63 -12.46
CA ALA A 448 11.18 20.05 -12.63
C ALA A 448 10.74 20.04 -14.12
N GLN A 449 11.05 21.09 -14.87
CA GLN A 449 10.77 21.13 -16.31
C GLN A 449 11.67 20.17 -17.12
N ARG A 450 12.94 19.98 -16.73
CA ARG A 450 13.85 19.03 -17.36
C ARG A 450 13.42 17.59 -17.09
N GLY A 451 13.10 17.26 -15.84
CA GLY A 451 12.57 15.95 -15.46
C GLY A 451 11.30 15.58 -16.22
N TYR A 452 10.36 16.52 -16.35
CA TYR A 452 9.15 16.30 -17.14
C TYR A 452 9.43 16.09 -18.63
N LYS A 453 10.35 16.88 -19.21
CA LYS A 453 10.78 16.71 -20.62
C LYS A 453 11.42 15.35 -20.88
N ASP A 454 12.28 14.88 -19.98
CA ASP A 454 13.00 13.61 -20.14
C ASP A 454 12.07 12.41 -20.02
N VAL A 455 11.17 12.43 -19.03
CA VAL A 455 10.12 11.41 -18.87
C VAL A 455 9.23 11.37 -20.11
N TYR A 456 8.78 12.53 -20.61
CA TYR A 456 7.98 12.62 -21.82
C TYR A 456 8.69 12.05 -23.06
N GLN A 457 9.98 12.39 -23.26
CA GLN A 457 10.75 11.85 -24.38
C GLN A 457 10.93 10.33 -24.28
N LYS A 458 11.11 9.79 -23.06
CA LYS A 458 11.25 8.35 -22.81
C LYS A 458 9.97 7.60 -23.21
N TYR A 459 8.81 8.07 -22.78
CA TYR A 459 7.52 7.44 -23.11
C TYR A 459 7.13 7.62 -24.58
N LYS A 460 7.47 8.76 -25.20
CA LYS A 460 7.27 8.95 -26.64
C LYS A 460 8.05 7.93 -27.47
N LYS A 461 9.33 7.70 -27.14
CA LYS A 461 10.17 6.70 -27.83
C LYS A 461 9.63 5.28 -27.68
N MET A 462 9.13 4.92 -26.49
CA MET A 462 8.50 3.61 -26.27
C MET A 462 7.20 3.47 -27.09
N SER A 463 6.36 4.49 -27.11
CA SER A 463 5.12 4.50 -27.90
C SER A 463 5.39 4.37 -29.40
N ASP A 464 6.33 5.17 -29.93
CA ASP A 464 6.73 5.11 -31.34
C ASP A 464 7.32 3.72 -31.69
N ALA A 465 8.16 3.14 -30.82
CA ALA A 465 8.74 1.82 -31.04
C ALA A 465 7.70 0.68 -31.01
N VAL A 466 6.68 0.77 -30.15
CA VAL A 466 5.57 -0.22 -30.10
C VAL A 466 4.71 -0.10 -31.35
N LEU A 467 4.37 1.12 -31.78
CA LEU A 467 3.61 1.36 -33.01
C LEU A 467 4.36 0.88 -34.28
N GLU A 468 5.69 0.94 -34.28
CA GLU A 468 6.54 0.44 -35.37
C GLU A 468 6.72 -1.08 -35.36
N SER A 469 6.82 -1.70 -34.18
CA SER A 469 7.10 -3.13 -34.03
C SER A 469 5.86 -4.04 -34.09
N GLU A 470 4.67 -3.53 -33.75
CA GLU A 470 3.44 -4.30 -33.87
C GLU A 470 2.92 -4.33 -35.31
N ASN A 471 2.35 -5.49 -35.72
CA ASN A 471 1.71 -5.70 -37.02
C ASN A 471 0.34 -4.98 -37.11
N ILE A 472 0.34 -3.66 -36.88
CA ILE A 472 -0.83 -2.80 -37.08
C ILE A 472 -0.86 -2.38 -38.56
N PRO A 473 -1.97 -2.57 -39.27
CA PRO A 473 -2.13 -2.07 -40.64
C PRO A 473 -1.85 -0.56 -40.72
N LEU A 474 -1.11 -0.12 -41.74
CA LEU A 474 -0.61 1.26 -41.87
C LEU A 474 -1.69 2.35 -41.74
N GLY A 475 -2.93 2.06 -42.14
CA GLY A 475 -4.07 2.99 -42.01
C GLY A 475 -4.50 3.27 -40.57
N HIS A 476 -4.40 2.29 -39.66
CA HIS A 476 -4.82 2.47 -38.26
C HIS A 476 -3.74 3.16 -37.40
N ARG A 477 -2.46 3.04 -37.78
CA ARG A 477 -1.35 3.73 -37.10
C ARG A 477 -1.51 5.24 -37.09
N GLN A 478 -1.96 5.81 -38.22
CA GLN A 478 -2.17 7.25 -38.35
C GLN A 478 -3.34 7.75 -37.50
N THR A 479 -4.42 6.96 -37.39
CA THR A 479 -5.59 7.30 -36.58
C THR A 479 -5.25 7.30 -35.09
N ILE A 480 -4.52 6.29 -34.62
CA ILE A 480 -4.08 6.19 -33.23
C ILE A 480 -3.17 7.39 -32.88
N ARG A 481 -2.23 7.72 -33.77
CA ARG A 481 -1.34 8.88 -33.57
C ARG A 481 -2.12 10.19 -33.47
N LYS A 482 -3.09 10.43 -34.36
CA LYS A 482 -3.93 11.63 -34.32
C LYS A 482 -4.79 11.71 -33.05
N TYR A 483 -5.32 10.58 -32.59
CA TYR A 483 -6.12 10.53 -31.36
C TYR A 483 -5.29 10.97 -30.14
N PHE A 484 -4.09 10.40 -29.96
CA PHE A 484 -3.22 10.76 -28.83
C PHE A 484 -2.64 12.18 -28.94
N GLU A 485 -2.43 12.69 -30.15
CA GLU A 485 -2.08 14.10 -30.37
C GLU A 485 -3.24 15.04 -30.00
N SER A 486 -4.50 14.63 -30.23
CA SER A 486 -5.69 15.48 -29.98
C SER A 486 -6.06 15.64 -28.50
N ILE A 487 -5.77 14.64 -27.66
CA ILE A 487 -6.04 14.68 -26.21
C ILE A 487 -4.89 15.31 -25.42
N ARG A 488 -3.85 15.79 -26.11
CA ARG A 488 -2.72 16.44 -25.46
C ARG A 488 -3.19 17.77 -24.85
N PRO A 489 -2.94 18.03 -23.56
CA PRO A 489 -3.22 19.33 -22.97
C PRO A 489 -2.38 20.39 -23.69
N GLN A 490 -3.04 21.34 -24.35
CA GLN A 490 -2.36 22.47 -24.98
C GLN A 490 -1.77 23.33 -23.86
N GLN A 491 -0.50 23.74 -24.01
CA GLN A 491 0.22 24.61 -23.06
C GLN A 491 -0.30 26.06 -23.06
N SER A 492 -1.62 26.27 -22.99
CA SER A 492 -2.25 27.58 -23.02
C SER A 492 -2.95 27.96 -21.71
N GLU A 493 -2.67 27.26 -20.61
CA GLU A 493 -2.97 27.73 -19.26
C GLU A 493 -1.66 28.06 -18.52
N GLU A 494 -0.85 28.93 -19.14
CA GLU A 494 0.01 29.81 -18.33
C GLU A 494 -0.88 30.92 -17.77
N PRO A 495 -0.95 31.13 -16.44
CA PRO A 495 -1.68 32.27 -15.89
C PRO A 495 -1.01 33.55 -16.38
N ALA A 496 -1.77 34.37 -17.11
CA ALA A 496 -1.33 35.68 -17.57
C ALA A 496 -0.77 36.50 -16.40
N PRO A 497 0.39 37.17 -16.53
CA PRO A 497 0.87 38.07 -15.51
C PRO A 497 -0.13 39.24 -15.38
N THR A 498 -0.81 39.31 -14.24
CA THR A 498 -1.63 40.45 -13.87
C THR A 498 -0.74 41.68 -13.71
N ASN A 499 -0.59 42.47 -14.79
CA ASN A 499 -0.12 43.84 -14.70
C ASN A 499 -1.19 44.67 -13.97
N LYS A 500 -1.05 44.83 -12.65
CA LYS A 500 -1.67 45.95 -11.93
C LYS A 500 -0.69 47.13 -12.04
N THR A 501 -0.86 47.94 -13.07
CA THR A 501 -0.38 49.33 -13.07
C THR A 501 -1.26 50.12 -12.11
N ALA A 502 -0.63 50.73 -11.12
CA ALA A 502 -1.20 51.79 -10.31
C ALA A 502 -1.37 53.05 -11.16
N GLU A 503 -2.60 53.58 -11.20
CA GLU A 503 -2.90 55.01 -11.17
C GLU A 503 -3.91 55.25 -10.06
#